data_AF-A0A1I6U6Z5-F1
#
_entry.id   AF-A0A1I6U6Z5-F1
#
_cell.length_a   1.000
_cell.length_b   1.000
_cell.length_c   1.000
_cell.angle_alpha   90.00
_cell.angle_beta   90.00
_cell.angle_gamma   90.00
#
_symmetry.space_group_name_H-M   'P 1'
#
loop_
_entity.id
_entity.type
_entity.pdbx_description
1 polymer ?
#
loop_
_entity_poly.entity_id
_entity_poly.type
_entity_poly.pdbx_seq_one_letter_code
_entity_poly.pdbx_strand_id
1 'polypeptide(L)'
;MTSATNSGAVHRRELSGWGRAAGTVADVLPAGDVETVVQAVRRAGPRGVVARGLGRSYGDPAQNAGGLVLDMTGLNRVHRVDPDEAVVDVDAGVSLDDLMRRALPHGLWVPVLPGTRQVTVGGAVANDIHGKNHHSAGSFGNHVLSLDLVTADGQVRTLTPDGRDSALFWATVGGIGLTGVIVRVRIRMKRTETAYFLADYDRTRDLDETMELLTNGSDEAYEYSAAVPDTISTGPHLGRATFSRGSLARLEDLPAKLRRDPLRLDAPQLATLPDVFPNGVFNPLTSRVAGEVAHRMFPKHARGKIANISQFLHPLDVLGE
;
A
#
# COMPACT_ATOMS: atom_id res chain seq x y z
N MET A 1 5.21 -11.71 21.82
CA MET A 1 6.18 -12.78 22.13
C MET A 1 5.78 -13.98 21.29
N THR A 2 6.29 -14.10 20.07
CA THR A 2 7.44 -14.96 19.75
C THR A 2 8.36 -14.26 18.74
N SER A 3 9.52 -13.80 19.21
CA SER A 3 10.63 -13.38 18.35
C SER A 3 11.29 -14.65 17.82
N ALA A 4 10.81 -15.15 16.68
CA ALA A 4 11.56 -16.15 15.93
C ALA A 4 12.79 -15.46 15.35
N THR A 5 13.95 -15.74 15.93
CA THR A 5 15.25 -15.48 15.33
C THR A 5 15.27 -16.16 13.96
N ASN A 6 15.09 -15.36 12.91
CA ASN A 6 15.07 -15.82 11.52
C ASN A 6 16.48 -16.31 11.19
N SER A 7 16.72 -17.62 11.34
CA SER A 7 17.96 -18.23 10.87
C SER A 7 18.10 -17.91 9.39
N GLY A 8 19.23 -17.36 8.96
CA GLY A 8 19.53 -17.06 7.54
C GLY A 8 19.66 -18.31 6.65
N ALA A 9 18.93 -19.37 6.99
CA ALA A 9 18.87 -20.62 6.26
C ALA A 9 17.87 -20.51 5.10
N VAL A 10 18.16 -21.26 4.04
CA VAL A 10 17.26 -21.39 2.89
C VAL A 10 16.18 -22.42 3.23
N HIS A 11 14.93 -22.09 2.96
CA HIS A 11 13.79 -22.97 3.19
C HIS A 11 13.00 -23.19 1.90
N ARG A 12 12.84 -24.45 1.51
CA ARG A 12 11.99 -24.83 0.38
C ARG A 12 10.53 -24.78 0.81
N ARG A 13 9.71 -23.95 0.15
CA ARG A 13 8.27 -23.87 0.45
C ARG A 13 7.45 -23.54 -0.78
N GLU A 14 6.18 -23.93 -0.74
CA GLU A 14 5.18 -23.44 -1.67
C GLU A 14 4.86 -21.98 -1.35
N LEU A 15 4.81 -21.16 -2.40
CA LEU A 15 4.42 -19.76 -2.36
C LEU A 15 3.18 -19.57 -3.22
N SER A 16 2.40 -18.57 -2.87
CA SER A 16 1.36 -17.99 -3.73
C SER A 16 1.33 -16.47 -3.53
N GLY A 17 0.65 -15.78 -4.43
CA GLY A 17 0.21 -14.41 -4.19
C GLY A 17 -0.95 -14.36 -3.19
N TRP A 18 -1.42 -13.15 -2.90
CA TRP A 18 -2.52 -12.94 -1.98
C TRP A 18 -3.82 -13.66 -2.39
N GLY A 19 -4.03 -13.86 -3.70
CA GLY A 19 -5.20 -14.56 -4.23
C GLY A 19 -5.22 -16.08 -3.98
N ARG A 20 -4.15 -16.64 -3.39
CA ARG A 20 -4.00 -18.10 -3.12
C ARG A 20 -4.22 -18.98 -4.37
N ALA A 21 -3.92 -18.43 -5.55
CA ALA A 21 -3.97 -19.13 -6.83
C ALA A 21 -2.55 -19.37 -7.37
N ALA A 22 -2.41 -20.37 -8.27
CA ALA A 22 -1.16 -20.69 -8.98
C ALA A 22 0.05 -20.83 -8.06
N GLY A 23 -0.06 -21.70 -7.04
CA GLY A 23 1.03 -21.97 -6.10
C GLY A 23 2.26 -22.59 -6.79
N THR A 24 3.45 -22.14 -6.44
CA THR A 24 4.72 -22.68 -6.95
C THR A 24 5.73 -22.89 -5.83
N VAL A 25 6.60 -23.90 -5.96
CA VAL A 25 7.64 -24.20 -4.97
C VAL A 25 8.92 -23.46 -5.33
N ALA A 26 9.50 -22.75 -4.35
CA ALA A 26 10.78 -22.06 -4.47
C ALA A 26 11.65 -22.29 -3.23
N ASP A 27 12.95 -22.06 -3.37
CA ASP A 27 13.86 -21.90 -2.25
C ASP A 27 13.76 -20.46 -1.75
N VAL A 28 13.51 -20.28 -0.46
CA VAL A 28 13.31 -18.96 0.14
C VAL A 28 14.44 -18.64 1.09
N LEU A 29 15.11 -17.51 0.86
CA LEU A 29 16.19 -17.00 1.69
C LEU A 29 15.76 -15.70 2.38
N PRO A 30 15.67 -15.66 3.72
CA PRO A 30 15.54 -14.42 4.46
C PRO A 30 16.78 -13.53 4.28
N ALA A 31 16.58 -12.31 3.80
CA ALA A 31 17.63 -11.31 3.67
C ALA A 31 17.57 -10.33 4.84
N GLY A 32 18.56 -10.39 5.74
CA GLY A 32 18.72 -9.48 6.88
C GLY A 32 19.70 -8.33 6.64
N ASP A 33 20.53 -8.43 5.61
CA ASP A 33 21.53 -7.43 5.24
C ASP A 33 21.76 -7.40 3.71
N VAL A 34 22.39 -6.34 3.24
CA VAL A 34 22.67 -6.11 1.81
C VAL A 34 23.67 -7.14 1.25
N GLU A 35 24.62 -7.60 2.06
CA GLU A 35 25.63 -8.58 1.62
C GLU A 35 24.98 -9.92 1.27
N THR A 36 24.00 -10.36 2.07
CA THR A 36 23.20 -11.56 1.80
C THR A 36 22.49 -11.46 0.45
N VAL A 37 21.91 -10.29 0.14
CA VAL A 37 21.27 -10.03 -1.17
C VAL A 37 22.30 -10.11 -2.30
N VAL A 38 23.44 -9.44 -2.16
CA VAL A 38 24.52 -9.45 -3.16
C VAL A 38 25.03 -10.86 -3.42
N GLN A 39 25.29 -11.64 -2.36
CA GLN A 39 25.76 -13.02 -2.48
C GLN A 39 24.70 -13.93 -3.13
N ALA A 40 23.42 -13.75 -2.79
CA ALA A 40 22.33 -14.48 -3.40
C ALA A 40 22.21 -14.20 -4.91
N VAL A 41 22.33 -12.94 -5.32
CA VAL A 41 22.31 -12.55 -6.74
C VAL A 41 23.52 -13.12 -7.49
N ARG A 42 24.73 -13.02 -6.93
CA ARG A 42 25.95 -13.57 -7.55
C ARG A 42 25.94 -15.09 -7.70
N ARG A 43 25.24 -15.80 -6.81
CA ARG A 43 25.13 -17.26 -6.80
C ARG A 43 23.82 -17.75 -7.44
N ALA A 44 23.03 -16.86 -8.03
CA ALA A 44 21.76 -17.23 -8.63
C ALA A 44 21.98 -18.28 -9.72
N GLY A 45 21.23 -19.38 -9.64
CA GLY A 45 21.28 -20.45 -10.63
C GLY A 45 20.52 -20.09 -11.92
N PRO A 46 20.34 -21.06 -12.84
CA PRO A 46 19.66 -20.83 -14.12
C PRO A 46 18.18 -20.41 -14.00
N ARG A 47 17.57 -20.63 -12.82
CA ARG A 47 16.21 -20.18 -12.50
C ARG A 47 16.16 -18.76 -11.93
N GLY A 48 17.31 -18.11 -11.71
CA GLY A 48 17.39 -16.74 -11.24
C GLY A 48 16.93 -16.54 -9.79
N VAL A 49 16.70 -15.26 -9.46
CA VAL A 49 16.29 -14.79 -8.14
C VAL A 49 15.25 -13.68 -8.28
N VAL A 50 14.24 -13.65 -7.40
CA VAL A 50 13.28 -12.56 -7.30
C VAL A 50 13.15 -12.09 -5.86
N ALA A 51 12.92 -10.80 -5.65
CA ALA A 51 12.60 -10.26 -4.33
C ALA A 51 11.13 -10.50 -3.97
N ARG A 52 10.87 -10.81 -2.70
CA ARG A 52 9.54 -10.90 -2.11
C ARG A 52 9.49 -10.02 -0.87
N GLY A 53 8.58 -9.06 -0.88
CA GLY A 53 8.20 -8.31 0.31
C GLY A 53 7.14 -9.06 1.12
N LEU A 54 6.11 -8.35 1.54
CA LEU A 54 5.00 -8.93 2.31
C LEU A 54 4.08 -9.83 1.46
N GLY A 55 4.24 -9.94 0.14
CA GLY A 55 3.44 -10.88 -0.68
C GLY A 55 1.96 -10.52 -0.82
N ARG A 56 1.65 -9.21 -0.87
CA ARG A 56 0.29 -8.67 -1.03
C ARG A 56 -0.14 -8.47 -2.49
N SER A 57 0.76 -8.65 -3.46
CA SER A 57 0.36 -8.81 -4.86
C SER A 57 -0.46 -10.09 -5.01
N TYR A 58 -1.59 -10.03 -5.72
CA TYR A 58 -2.52 -11.14 -5.82
C TYR A 58 -2.01 -12.30 -6.68
N GLY A 59 -1.25 -11.98 -7.74
CA GLY A 59 -0.72 -12.94 -8.71
C GLY A 59 0.65 -13.51 -8.34
N ASP A 60 1.47 -13.77 -9.34
CA ASP A 60 2.77 -14.43 -9.24
C ASP A 60 4.05 -13.56 -9.28
N PRO A 61 4.04 -12.20 -9.23
CA PRO A 61 5.27 -11.43 -9.45
C PRO A 61 6.32 -11.60 -8.35
N ALA A 62 5.94 -12.12 -7.18
CA ALA A 62 6.84 -12.37 -6.04
C ALA A 62 7.04 -13.87 -5.79
N GLN A 63 7.06 -14.67 -6.88
CA GLN A 63 7.30 -16.11 -6.89
C GLN A 63 8.35 -16.46 -7.96
N ASN A 64 9.10 -17.54 -7.75
CA ASN A 64 10.07 -18.02 -8.73
C ASN A 64 10.17 -19.55 -8.69
N ALA A 65 9.37 -20.23 -9.53
CA ALA A 65 9.24 -21.68 -9.52
C ALA A 65 10.59 -22.39 -9.75
N GLY A 66 11.02 -23.17 -8.75
CA GLY A 66 12.30 -23.88 -8.76
C GLY A 66 13.54 -22.98 -8.69
N GLY A 67 13.36 -21.67 -8.48
CA GLY A 67 14.44 -20.70 -8.28
C GLY A 67 14.51 -20.19 -6.86
N LEU A 68 15.24 -19.09 -6.69
CA LEU A 68 15.42 -18.43 -5.41
C LEU A 68 14.42 -17.27 -5.25
N VAL A 69 13.86 -17.14 -4.05
CA VAL A 69 13.06 -16.00 -3.61
C VAL A 69 13.71 -15.38 -2.38
N LEU A 70 14.06 -14.10 -2.47
CA LEU A 70 14.62 -13.34 -1.36
C LEU A 70 13.50 -12.72 -0.53
N ASP A 71 13.32 -13.18 0.70
CA ASP A 71 12.41 -12.54 1.64
C ASP A 71 13.07 -11.31 2.24
N MET A 72 12.65 -10.13 1.76
CA MET A 72 13.25 -8.85 2.10
C MET A 72 12.74 -8.28 3.44
N THR A 73 11.80 -8.94 4.12
CA THR A 73 11.17 -8.41 5.34
C THR A 73 12.13 -8.30 6.53
N GLY A 74 13.26 -9.01 6.49
CA GLY A 74 14.34 -8.90 7.47
C GLY A 74 15.18 -7.63 7.33
N LEU A 75 15.24 -7.04 6.14
CA LEU A 75 15.97 -5.80 5.86
C LEU A 75 15.00 -4.60 6.04
N ASN A 76 14.76 -4.21 7.30
CA ASN A 76 13.65 -3.33 7.68
C ASN A 76 14.05 -2.16 8.59
N ARG A 77 15.27 -1.64 8.44
CA ARG A 77 15.72 -0.49 9.22
C ARG A 77 15.19 0.82 8.64
N VAL A 78 14.69 1.68 9.53
CA VAL A 78 14.55 3.12 9.25
C VAL A 78 15.84 3.82 9.65
N HIS A 79 16.56 4.36 8.67
CA HIS A 79 17.89 4.95 8.86
C HIS A 79 17.82 6.40 9.31
N ARG A 80 16.91 7.18 8.71
CA ARG A 80 16.73 8.60 9.02
C ARG A 80 15.30 9.04 8.73
N VAL A 81 14.76 9.87 9.63
CA VAL A 81 13.54 10.65 9.41
C VAL A 81 13.93 12.11 9.54
N ASP A 82 13.80 12.86 8.45
CA ASP A 82 14.18 14.27 8.37
C ASP A 82 12.93 15.15 8.23
N PRO A 83 12.45 15.77 9.32
CA PRO A 83 11.29 16.66 9.26
C PRO A 83 11.57 17.95 8.49
N ASP A 84 12.81 18.44 8.44
CA ASP A 84 13.13 19.72 7.81
C ASP A 84 13.13 19.59 6.29
N GLU A 85 13.60 18.46 5.77
CA GLU A 85 13.55 18.15 4.33
C GLU A 85 12.26 17.41 3.91
N ALA A 86 11.48 16.92 4.88
CA ALA A 86 10.39 15.97 4.67
C ALA A 86 10.87 14.72 3.90
N VAL A 87 11.99 14.14 4.32
CA VAL A 87 12.61 12.98 3.67
C VAL A 87 12.79 11.85 4.67
N VAL A 88 12.49 10.63 4.22
CA VAL A 88 12.73 9.42 5.01
C VAL A 88 13.62 8.47 4.21
N ASP A 89 14.60 7.88 4.88
CA ASP A 89 15.59 6.94 4.33
C ASP A 89 15.45 5.60 5.04
N VAL A 90 15.12 4.56 4.27
CA VAL A 90 14.66 3.26 4.80
C VAL A 90 15.16 2.12 3.96
N ASP A 91 15.34 0.97 4.60
CA ASP A 91 15.48 -0.29 3.88
C ASP A 91 14.20 -0.64 3.12
N ALA A 92 14.35 -1.37 2.01
CA ALA A 92 13.24 -1.75 1.15
C ALA A 92 12.23 -2.71 1.82
N GLY A 93 12.62 -3.43 2.88
CA GLY A 93 11.73 -4.32 3.61
C GLY A 93 10.84 -3.65 4.65
N VAL A 94 11.04 -2.35 4.94
CA VAL A 94 10.16 -1.57 5.83
C VAL A 94 8.74 -1.58 5.27
N SER A 95 7.73 -1.89 6.10
CA SER A 95 6.32 -1.80 5.70
C SER A 95 5.84 -0.35 5.70
N LEU A 96 4.83 -0.03 4.88
CA LEU A 96 4.21 1.29 4.91
C LEU A 96 3.54 1.58 6.27
N ASP A 97 3.08 0.56 7.00
CA ASP A 97 2.62 0.71 8.39
C ASP A 97 3.74 1.19 9.33
N ASP A 98 4.91 0.53 9.29
CA ASP A 98 6.04 0.90 10.15
C ASP A 98 6.61 2.28 9.75
N LEU A 99 6.73 2.54 8.45
CA LEU A 99 7.10 3.85 7.92
C LEU A 99 6.15 4.94 8.44
N MET A 100 4.84 4.70 8.37
CA MET A 100 3.84 5.66 8.81
C MET A 100 3.91 5.93 10.32
N ARG A 101 4.03 4.88 11.13
CA ARG A 101 4.15 4.98 12.61
C ARG A 101 5.39 5.76 13.04
N ARG A 102 6.50 5.63 12.30
CA ARG A 102 7.76 6.32 12.60
C ARG A 102 7.80 7.73 12.06
N ALA A 103 7.14 8.02 10.94
CA ALA A 103 7.15 9.33 10.30
C ALA A 103 6.12 10.30 10.91
N LEU A 104 4.96 9.80 11.32
CA LEU A 104 3.87 10.64 11.86
C LEU A 104 4.26 11.53 13.03
N PRO A 105 5.01 11.08 14.06
CA PRO A 105 5.44 11.93 15.17
C PRO A 105 6.25 13.16 14.74
N HIS A 106 6.81 13.13 13.53
CA HIS A 106 7.57 14.23 12.93
C HIS A 106 6.73 15.12 11.99
N GLY A 107 5.40 14.95 11.97
CA GLY A 107 4.52 15.68 11.07
C GLY A 107 4.67 15.26 9.61
N LEU A 108 5.06 14.01 9.36
CA LEU A 108 5.26 13.45 8.03
C LEU A 108 4.26 12.32 7.73
N TRP A 109 3.68 12.37 6.54
CA TRP A 109 2.66 11.47 6.02
C TRP A 109 3.20 10.71 4.80
N VAL A 110 2.94 9.40 4.71
CA VAL A 110 3.32 8.58 3.55
C VAL A 110 2.59 9.10 2.31
N PRO A 111 3.30 9.49 1.24
CA PRO A 111 2.71 10.27 0.15
C PRO A 111 1.66 9.49 -0.65
N VAL A 112 1.82 8.18 -0.79
CA VAL A 112 0.86 7.29 -1.48
C VAL A 112 0.62 6.06 -0.61
N LEU A 113 -0.65 5.81 -0.27
CA LEU A 113 -1.08 4.65 0.51
C LEU A 113 -2.06 3.81 -0.33
N PRO A 114 -1.80 2.50 -0.52
CA PRO A 114 -2.71 1.61 -1.22
C PRO A 114 -3.83 1.17 -0.28
N GLY A 115 -4.71 0.25 -0.69
CA GLY A 115 -5.84 -0.22 0.12
C GLY A 115 -5.47 -0.87 1.47
N THR A 116 -4.23 -1.30 1.67
CA THR A 116 -3.71 -1.86 2.93
C THR A 116 -2.32 -1.33 3.24
N ARG A 117 -1.98 -1.14 4.52
CA ARG A 117 -0.62 -0.70 4.93
C ARG A 117 0.41 -1.83 4.98
N GLN A 118 -0.02 -3.08 4.81
CA GLN A 118 0.85 -4.28 4.89
C GLN A 118 1.60 -4.54 3.57
N VAL A 119 2.27 -3.51 3.05
CA VAL A 119 3.10 -3.55 1.85
C VAL A 119 4.49 -3.01 2.20
N THR A 120 5.55 -3.66 1.73
CA THR A 120 6.94 -3.17 1.90
C THR A 120 7.22 -2.02 0.95
N VAL A 121 8.12 -1.11 1.34
CA VAL A 121 8.60 0.00 0.48
C VAL A 121 9.13 -0.52 -0.87
N GLY A 122 9.94 -1.58 -0.89
CA GLY A 122 10.44 -2.19 -2.13
C GLY A 122 9.32 -2.70 -3.03
N GLY A 123 8.32 -3.36 -2.44
CA GLY A 123 7.10 -3.78 -3.16
C GLY A 123 6.26 -2.60 -3.68
N ALA A 124 6.20 -1.50 -2.93
CA ALA A 124 5.52 -0.27 -3.34
C ALA A 124 6.17 0.36 -4.58
N VAL A 125 7.51 0.42 -4.61
CA VAL A 125 8.27 0.89 -5.77
C VAL A 125 8.15 -0.07 -6.94
N ALA A 126 8.35 -1.38 -6.71
CA ALA A 126 8.37 -2.38 -7.77
C ALA A 126 7.03 -2.53 -8.49
N ASN A 127 5.89 -2.26 -7.84
CA ASN A 127 4.57 -2.28 -8.47
C ASN A 127 4.06 -0.87 -8.82
N ASP A 128 4.87 0.17 -8.60
CA ASP A 128 4.50 1.57 -8.69
C ASP A 128 3.08 1.86 -8.18
N ILE A 129 2.85 1.51 -6.90
CA ILE A 129 1.50 1.48 -6.35
C ILE A 129 0.83 2.85 -6.43
N HIS A 130 -0.49 2.84 -6.54
CA HIS A 130 -1.33 4.03 -6.46
C HIS A 130 -2.20 4.00 -5.20
N GLY A 131 -2.79 5.16 -4.90
CA GLY A 131 -3.69 5.34 -3.76
C GLY A 131 -4.90 6.18 -4.12
N LYS A 132 -5.72 6.46 -3.11
CA LYS A 132 -6.93 7.30 -3.23
C LYS A 132 -6.63 8.75 -3.64
N ASN A 133 -5.36 9.17 -3.57
CA ASN A 133 -4.89 10.49 -3.99
C ASN A 133 -4.14 10.50 -5.33
N HIS A 134 -4.25 9.45 -6.15
CA HIS A 134 -3.48 9.35 -7.38
C HIS A 134 -3.70 10.55 -8.33
N HIS A 135 -4.93 11.07 -8.42
CA HIS A 135 -5.24 12.22 -9.29
C HIS A 135 -4.51 13.51 -8.89
N SER A 136 -4.10 13.64 -7.62
CA SER A 136 -3.42 14.83 -7.10
C SER A 136 -1.93 14.63 -6.81
N ALA A 137 -1.50 13.39 -6.55
CA ALA A 137 -0.13 13.06 -6.12
C ALA A 137 0.64 12.13 -7.07
N GLY A 138 -0.05 11.44 -7.99
CA GLY A 138 0.55 10.37 -8.80
C GLY A 138 0.69 9.04 -8.05
N SER A 139 1.61 8.20 -8.51
CA SER A 139 1.95 6.90 -7.93
C SER A 139 3.16 7.00 -7.00
N PHE A 140 3.51 5.89 -6.33
CA PHE A 140 4.57 5.89 -5.33
C PHE A 140 5.94 6.29 -5.91
N GLY A 141 6.22 5.91 -7.16
CA GLY A 141 7.44 6.24 -7.89
C GLY A 141 7.69 7.74 -8.01
N ASN A 142 6.62 8.56 -8.12
CA ASN A 142 6.72 10.03 -8.18
C ASN A 142 7.40 10.64 -6.94
N HIS A 143 7.42 9.92 -5.82
CA HIS A 143 7.94 10.40 -4.54
C HIS A 143 9.30 9.81 -4.16
N VAL A 144 9.85 8.90 -4.98
CA VAL A 144 11.17 8.30 -4.72
C VAL A 144 12.26 9.26 -5.19
N LEU A 145 13.11 9.69 -4.27
CA LEU A 145 14.24 10.58 -4.53
C LEU A 145 15.48 9.82 -4.99
N SER A 146 15.68 8.65 -4.41
CA SER A 146 16.72 7.71 -4.82
C SER A 146 16.41 6.31 -4.33
N LEU A 147 16.98 5.31 -4.99
CA LEU A 147 16.95 3.93 -4.51
C LEU A 147 18.30 3.26 -4.74
N ASP A 148 18.67 2.34 -3.87
CA ASP A 148 19.83 1.46 -4.05
C ASP A 148 19.35 0.12 -4.59
N LEU A 149 19.88 -0.27 -5.75
CA LEU A 149 19.50 -1.48 -6.49
C LEU A 149 20.69 -2.44 -6.56
N VAL A 150 20.50 -3.68 -6.11
CA VAL A 150 21.42 -4.78 -6.40
C VAL A 150 21.04 -5.38 -7.75
N THR A 151 21.93 -5.22 -8.71
CA THR A 151 21.78 -5.69 -10.10
C THR A 151 22.44 -7.04 -10.33
N ALA A 152 22.20 -7.65 -11.51
CA ALA A 152 22.64 -9.00 -11.85
C ALA A 152 24.15 -9.26 -11.74
N ASP A 153 24.99 -8.21 -11.88
CA ASP A 153 26.44 -8.27 -11.67
C ASP A 153 26.86 -8.22 -10.18
N GLY A 154 25.89 -8.20 -9.26
CA GLY A 154 26.11 -8.11 -7.83
C GLY A 154 26.71 -6.79 -7.38
N GLN A 155 26.52 -5.71 -8.15
CA GLN A 155 26.86 -4.34 -7.76
C GLN A 155 25.65 -3.66 -7.12
N VAL A 156 25.90 -2.79 -6.14
CA VAL A 156 24.89 -1.89 -5.58
C VAL A 156 24.97 -0.57 -6.35
N ARG A 157 23.87 -0.17 -6.99
CA ARG A 157 23.77 1.07 -7.76
C ARG A 157 22.77 2.00 -7.11
N THR A 158 23.21 3.22 -6.75
CA THR A 158 22.30 4.29 -6.32
C THR A 158 21.72 4.97 -7.56
N LEU A 159 20.40 4.85 -7.72
CA LEU A 159 19.64 5.40 -8.84
C LEU A 159 18.84 6.61 -8.37
N THR A 160 18.69 7.60 -9.25
CA THR A 160 17.90 8.82 -9.01
C THR A 160 17.06 9.10 -10.27
N PRO A 161 15.89 9.76 -10.15
CA PRO A 161 14.96 9.95 -11.27
C PRO A 161 15.55 10.79 -12.41
N ASP A 162 16.42 11.75 -12.10
CA ASP A 162 17.04 12.68 -13.07
C ASP A 162 18.57 12.49 -13.22
N GLY A 163 19.11 11.40 -12.65
CA GLY A 163 20.54 11.10 -12.70
C GLY A 163 20.99 10.40 -13.98
N ARG A 164 22.28 10.05 -14.03
CA ARG A 164 22.89 9.36 -15.18
C ARG A 164 22.21 8.04 -15.56
N ASP A 165 21.69 7.33 -14.56
CA ASP A 165 21.06 6.01 -14.68
C ASP A 165 19.52 6.11 -14.55
N SER A 166 18.94 7.26 -14.91
CA SER A 166 17.50 7.54 -14.81
C SER A 166 16.63 6.54 -15.59
N ALA A 167 17.09 6.07 -16.74
CA ALA A 167 16.40 5.03 -17.50
C ALA A 167 16.24 3.73 -16.68
N LEU A 168 17.27 3.33 -15.92
CA LEU A 168 17.20 2.16 -15.05
C LEU A 168 16.33 2.44 -13.81
N PHE A 169 16.36 3.65 -13.28
CA PHE A 169 15.47 4.08 -12.20
C PHE A 169 14.00 3.88 -12.61
N TRP A 170 13.58 4.47 -13.74
CA TRP A 170 12.20 4.40 -14.21
C TRP A 170 11.80 3.03 -14.75
N ALA A 171 12.75 2.19 -15.18
CA ALA A 171 12.48 0.78 -15.46
C ALA A 171 12.31 -0.06 -14.18
N THR A 172 12.87 0.39 -13.06
CA THR A 172 12.75 -0.29 -11.75
C THR A 172 11.43 0.06 -11.06
N VAL A 173 11.01 1.32 -11.16
CA VAL A 173 9.66 1.76 -10.77
C VAL A 173 8.65 1.04 -11.65
N GLY A 174 7.76 0.25 -11.05
CA GLY A 174 6.81 -0.59 -11.80
C GLY A 174 7.45 -1.81 -12.51
N GLY A 175 8.77 -2.03 -12.31
CA GLY A 175 9.53 -3.10 -12.94
C GLY A 175 9.34 -4.48 -12.31
N ILE A 176 8.43 -4.62 -11.35
CA ILE A 176 8.03 -5.85 -10.66
C ILE A 176 9.21 -6.70 -10.14
N GLY A 177 10.33 -6.05 -9.80
CA GLY A 177 11.55 -6.71 -9.28
C GLY A 177 12.46 -7.33 -10.34
N LEU A 178 12.24 -7.05 -11.63
CA LEU A 178 12.98 -7.68 -12.74
C LEU A 178 14.22 -6.91 -13.21
N THR A 179 14.47 -5.71 -12.68
CA THR A 179 15.71 -4.96 -12.92
C THR A 179 16.79 -5.26 -11.88
N GLY A 180 16.41 -5.86 -10.74
CA GLY A 180 17.28 -6.15 -9.61
C GLY A 180 16.50 -6.15 -8.28
N VAL A 181 17.24 -6.22 -7.18
CA VAL A 181 16.68 -6.20 -5.82
C VAL A 181 16.88 -4.82 -5.21
N ILE A 182 15.78 -4.11 -4.96
CA ILE A 182 15.82 -2.83 -4.24
C ILE A 182 16.16 -3.12 -2.78
N VAL A 183 17.20 -2.47 -2.24
CA VAL A 183 17.65 -2.69 -0.86
C VAL A 183 17.42 -1.49 0.05
N ARG A 184 17.41 -0.27 -0.50
CA ARG A 184 17.21 0.98 0.26
C ARG A 184 16.53 2.03 -0.60
N VAL A 185 15.71 2.89 0.01
CA VAL A 185 14.93 3.92 -0.69
C VAL A 185 14.90 5.20 0.13
N ARG A 186 15.09 6.34 -0.54
CA ARG A 186 14.82 7.68 0.02
C ARG A 186 13.54 8.23 -0.59
N ILE A 187 12.60 8.62 0.26
CA ILE A 187 11.24 9.00 -0.13
C ILE A 187 10.96 10.42 0.34
N ARG A 188 10.35 11.24 -0.54
CA ARG A 188 9.78 12.53 -0.19
C ARG A 188 8.42 12.30 0.48
N MET A 189 8.31 12.68 1.74
CA MET A 189 7.08 12.59 2.51
C MET A 189 6.21 13.83 2.31
N LYS A 190 4.91 13.69 2.58
CA LYS A 190 4.00 14.84 2.65
C LYS A 190 4.02 15.40 4.08
N ARG A 191 4.02 16.72 4.25
CA ARG A 191 3.87 17.34 5.57
C ARG A 191 2.42 17.28 6.04
N THR A 192 2.22 17.05 7.33
CA THR A 192 0.89 17.06 7.95
C THR A 192 0.94 17.61 9.37
N GLU A 193 -0.14 18.27 9.77
CA GLU A 193 -0.38 18.70 11.15
C GLU A 193 -1.12 17.64 11.96
N THR A 194 -1.83 16.73 11.28
CA THR A 194 -2.71 15.74 11.91
C THR A 194 -2.65 14.37 11.22
N ALA A 195 -3.15 13.34 11.90
CA ALA A 195 -3.36 12.00 11.35
C ALA A 195 -4.81 11.75 10.89
N TYR A 196 -5.58 12.83 10.65
CA TYR A 196 -7.00 12.79 10.35
C TYR A 196 -7.29 13.40 8.97
N PHE A 197 -8.46 13.06 8.44
CA PHE A 197 -9.00 13.61 7.20
C PHE A 197 -10.22 14.49 7.51
N LEU A 198 -10.36 15.58 6.76
CA LEU A 198 -11.62 16.30 6.61
C LEU A 198 -12.29 15.77 5.35
N ALA A 199 -13.41 15.06 5.53
CA ALA A 199 -14.00 14.22 4.51
C ALA A 199 -15.46 14.56 4.20
N ASP A 200 -15.77 14.46 2.91
CA ASP A 200 -17.09 14.61 2.33
C ASP A 200 -17.53 13.29 1.69
N TYR A 201 -18.80 12.96 1.84
CA TYR A 201 -19.38 11.71 1.37
C TYR A 201 -20.62 11.98 0.55
N ASP A 202 -20.76 11.25 -0.55
CA ASP A 202 -21.93 11.29 -1.43
C ASP A 202 -22.35 9.87 -1.80
N ARG A 203 -23.63 9.70 -2.11
CA ARG A 203 -24.17 8.48 -2.70
C ARG A 203 -24.91 8.81 -3.97
N THR A 204 -24.54 8.12 -5.04
CA THR A 204 -25.19 8.24 -6.35
C THR A 204 -26.22 7.13 -6.51
N ARG A 205 -27.20 7.33 -7.39
CA ARG A 205 -28.34 6.42 -7.58
C ARG A 205 -28.12 5.37 -8.68
N ASP A 206 -27.25 5.68 -9.62
CA ASP A 206 -26.93 4.91 -10.83
C ASP A 206 -25.54 5.27 -11.36
N LEU A 207 -25.14 4.64 -12.46
CA LEU A 207 -23.87 4.89 -13.13
C LEU A 207 -23.76 6.31 -13.69
N ASP A 208 -24.83 6.87 -14.26
CA ASP A 208 -24.80 8.19 -14.89
C ASP A 208 -24.48 9.28 -13.85
N GLU A 209 -25.14 9.22 -12.69
CA GLU A 209 -24.86 10.14 -11.57
C GLU A 209 -23.45 9.91 -10.98
N THR A 210 -22.95 8.67 -10.95
CA THR A 210 -21.54 8.39 -10.58
C THR A 210 -20.56 9.04 -11.54
N MET A 211 -20.82 8.93 -12.85
CA MET A 211 -19.95 9.50 -13.89
C MET A 211 -20.02 11.03 -13.90
N GLU A 212 -21.20 11.61 -13.70
CA GLU A 212 -21.37 13.05 -13.56
C GLU A 212 -20.53 13.58 -12.39
N LEU A 213 -20.61 12.93 -11.23
CA LEU A 213 -19.82 13.35 -10.06
C LEU A 213 -18.31 13.24 -10.30
N LEU A 214 -17.84 12.19 -10.98
CA LEU A 214 -16.42 12.01 -11.31
C LEU A 214 -15.90 13.03 -12.35
N THR A 215 -16.77 13.55 -13.22
CA THR A 215 -16.34 14.34 -14.39
C THR A 215 -16.69 15.82 -14.30
N ASN A 216 -17.53 16.23 -13.37
CA ASN A 216 -17.95 17.63 -13.19
C ASN A 216 -16.93 18.51 -12.44
N GLY A 217 -15.70 18.04 -12.25
CA GLY A 217 -14.64 18.73 -11.52
C GLY A 217 -14.75 18.68 -9.99
N SER A 218 -15.73 17.96 -9.43
CA SER A 218 -15.94 17.96 -7.98
C SER A 218 -14.82 17.32 -7.16
N ASP A 219 -13.89 16.60 -7.80
CA ASP A 219 -12.71 16.01 -7.17
C ASP A 219 -11.50 16.96 -7.13
N GLU A 220 -11.50 18.04 -7.92
CA GLU A 220 -10.37 18.98 -8.04
C GLU A 220 -10.08 19.73 -6.73
N ALA A 221 -11.09 19.86 -5.86
CA ALA A 221 -10.97 20.48 -4.55
C ALA A 221 -10.40 19.54 -3.47
N TYR A 222 -10.14 18.27 -3.79
CA TYR A 222 -9.75 17.26 -2.81
C TYR A 222 -8.45 16.58 -3.19
N GLU A 223 -7.64 16.27 -2.18
CA GLU A 223 -6.42 15.49 -2.41
C GLU A 223 -6.72 14.00 -2.60
N TYR A 224 -7.75 13.48 -1.92
CA TYR A 224 -8.15 12.08 -1.95
C TYR A 224 -9.58 11.95 -2.47
N SER A 225 -9.80 11.07 -3.45
CA SER A 225 -11.12 10.73 -3.99
C SER A 225 -11.21 9.25 -4.37
N ALA A 226 -12.30 8.59 -3.99
CA ALA A 226 -12.63 7.27 -4.51
C ALA A 226 -14.14 7.01 -4.49
N ALA A 227 -14.58 6.26 -5.49
CA ALA A 227 -15.91 5.67 -5.58
C ALA A 227 -15.82 4.15 -5.41
N VAL A 228 -16.77 3.58 -4.68
CA VAL A 228 -17.01 2.13 -4.68
C VAL A 228 -18.35 1.89 -5.37
N PRO A 229 -18.35 1.48 -6.66
CA PRO A 229 -19.57 1.23 -7.40
C PRO A 229 -20.18 -0.13 -7.04
N ASP A 230 -21.51 -0.20 -7.08
CA ASP A 230 -22.29 -1.42 -7.03
C ASP A 230 -22.23 -2.11 -8.40
N THR A 231 -21.49 -3.21 -8.47
CA THR A 231 -21.31 -4.03 -9.67
C THR A 231 -22.20 -5.28 -9.66
N ILE A 232 -23.12 -5.41 -8.69
CA ILE A 232 -24.01 -6.56 -8.53
C ILE A 232 -25.44 -6.21 -8.95
N SER A 233 -25.89 -5.00 -8.64
CA SER A 233 -27.20 -4.51 -9.03
C SER A 233 -27.33 -4.36 -10.55
N THR A 234 -28.55 -4.54 -11.06
CA THR A 234 -28.88 -4.43 -12.49
C THR A 234 -29.95 -3.36 -12.72
N GLY A 235 -30.14 -2.94 -13.97
CA GLY A 235 -31.16 -1.94 -14.34
C GLY A 235 -30.82 -0.56 -13.77
N PRO A 236 -31.79 0.18 -13.20
CA PRO A 236 -31.61 1.58 -12.80
C PRO A 236 -30.71 1.80 -11.56
N HIS A 237 -30.13 0.74 -11.00
CA HIS A 237 -29.21 0.81 -9.86
C HIS A 237 -27.80 0.33 -10.21
N LEU A 238 -27.57 -0.11 -11.45
CA LEU A 238 -26.24 -0.51 -11.91
C LEU A 238 -25.29 0.69 -11.79
N GLY A 239 -24.12 0.47 -11.19
CA GLY A 239 -23.06 1.47 -11.11
C GLY A 239 -23.31 2.63 -10.13
N ARG A 240 -24.40 2.57 -9.34
CA ARG A 240 -24.58 3.46 -8.19
C ARG A 240 -23.39 3.29 -7.24
N ALA A 241 -22.91 4.35 -6.63
CA ALA A 241 -21.68 4.32 -5.87
C ALA A 241 -21.82 4.97 -4.49
N THR A 242 -20.94 4.54 -3.59
CA THR A 242 -20.57 5.35 -2.43
C THR A 242 -19.32 6.11 -2.79
N PHE A 243 -19.34 7.42 -2.56
CA PHE A 243 -18.29 8.34 -2.93
C PHE A 243 -17.70 8.94 -1.67
N SER A 244 -16.37 9.00 -1.61
CA SER A 244 -15.68 9.53 -0.44
C SER A 244 -14.48 10.34 -0.87
N ARG A 245 -14.47 11.60 -0.45
CA ARG A 245 -13.45 12.58 -0.75
C ARG A 245 -12.94 13.24 0.50
N GLY A 246 -11.74 13.79 0.44
CA GLY A 246 -11.19 14.51 1.56
C GLY A 246 -9.76 14.92 1.35
N SER A 247 -9.25 15.66 2.31
CA SER A 247 -7.83 16.04 2.42
C SER A 247 -7.39 15.84 3.86
N LEU A 248 -6.08 15.83 4.11
CA LEU A 248 -5.57 15.80 5.48
C LEU A 248 -6.09 17.04 6.23
N ALA A 249 -6.66 16.81 7.41
CA ALA A 249 -7.19 17.87 8.25
C ALA A 249 -6.04 18.70 8.84
N ARG A 250 -6.27 19.99 8.97
CA ARG A 250 -5.41 20.90 9.74
C ARG A 250 -5.73 20.78 11.23
N LEU A 251 -4.82 21.28 12.06
CA LEU A 251 -5.03 21.28 13.51
C LEU A 251 -6.29 22.08 13.92
N GLU A 252 -6.58 23.15 13.18
CA GLU A 252 -7.76 24.01 13.39
C GLU A 252 -9.09 23.29 13.10
N ASP A 253 -9.09 22.36 12.15
CA ASP A 253 -10.29 21.57 11.78
C ASP A 253 -10.68 20.57 12.88
N LEU A 254 -9.72 20.16 13.72
CA LEU A 254 -9.97 19.15 14.73
C LEU A 254 -10.81 19.66 15.90
N PRO A 255 -11.71 18.83 16.47
CA PRO A 255 -12.36 19.14 17.73
C PRO A 255 -11.33 19.17 18.88
N ALA A 256 -11.61 19.95 19.93
CA ALA A 256 -10.69 20.19 21.06
C ALA A 256 -10.12 18.91 21.70
N LYS A 257 -10.88 17.81 21.70
CA LYS A 257 -10.44 16.51 22.23
C LYS A 257 -9.28 15.91 21.42
N LEU A 258 -9.31 16.02 20.09
CA LEU A 258 -8.31 15.44 19.19
C LEU A 258 -7.07 16.34 19.04
N ARG A 259 -7.20 17.66 19.24
CA ARG A 259 -6.07 18.60 19.22
C ARG A 259 -4.98 18.30 20.25
N ARG A 260 -5.27 17.50 21.29
CA ARG A 260 -4.29 17.13 22.32
C ARG A 260 -3.20 16.18 21.81
N ASP A 261 -3.54 15.36 20.82
CA ASP A 261 -2.64 14.37 20.22
C ASP A 261 -3.00 14.22 18.74
N PRO A 262 -2.78 15.27 17.92
CA PRO A 262 -3.34 15.37 16.58
C PRO A 262 -2.70 14.39 15.59
N LEU A 263 -1.49 13.91 15.88
CA LEU A 263 -0.71 12.99 15.05
C LEU A 263 -0.86 11.52 15.48
N ARG A 264 -1.75 11.24 16.44
CA ARG A 264 -2.00 9.87 16.89
C ARG A 264 -2.55 9.02 15.75
N LEU A 265 -1.81 7.98 15.38
CA LEU A 265 -2.31 6.95 14.48
C LEU A 265 -3.35 6.07 15.18
N ASP A 266 -4.62 6.44 15.04
CA ASP A 266 -5.74 5.63 15.51
C ASP A 266 -6.23 4.71 14.38
N ALA A 267 -5.84 3.44 14.45
CA ALA A 267 -6.17 2.43 13.44
C ALA A 267 -6.59 1.11 14.11
N PRO A 268 -7.76 1.07 14.77
CA PRO A 268 -8.22 -0.12 15.48
C PRO A 268 -8.61 -1.23 14.48
N GLN A 269 -8.10 -2.44 14.71
CA GLN A 269 -8.64 -3.66 14.11
C GLN A 269 -9.75 -4.16 15.02
N LEU A 270 -10.99 -4.24 14.51
CA LEU A 270 -12.17 -4.55 15.32
C LEU A 270 -12.63 -6.02 15.21
N ALA A 271 -12.26 -6.74 14.15
CA ALA A 271 -12.57 -8.16 13.97
C ALA A 271 -11.57 -8.81 13.02
N THR A 272 -11.32 -10.12 13.09
CA THR A 272 -10.58 -10.88 12.06
C THR A 272 -11.56 -11.63 11.16
N LEU A 273 -11.31 -11.65 9.84
CA LEU A 273 -12.09 -12.47 8.92
C LEU A 273 -11.68 -13.95 9.04
N PRO A 274 -12.62 -14.90 9.00
CA PRO A 274 -12.28 -16.32 9.00
C PRO A 274 -11.51 -16.69 7.73
N ASP A 275 -10.47 -17.50 7.88
CA ASP A 275 -9.59 -17.98 6.79
C ASP A 275 -10.31 -18.71 5.65
N VAL A 276 -11.51 -19.23 5.94
CA VAL A 276 -12.40 -19.93 5.01
C VAL A 276 -13.82 -19.46 5.26
N PHE A 277 -14.43 -18.80 4.29
CA PHE A 277 -15.85 -18.49 4.33
C PHE A 277 -16.66 -19.78 4.15
N PRO A 278 -17.69 -20.04 4.97
CA PRO A 278 -18.51 -21.24 4.81
C PRO A 278 -19.21 -21.22 3.44
N ASN A 279 -18.99 -22.28 2.65
CA ASN A 279 -19.71 -22.48 1.39
C ASN A 279 -21.23 -22.47 1.65
N GLY A 280 -21.97 -21.67 0.87
CA GLY A 280 -23.45 -21.63 0.93
C GLY A 280 -24.06 -20.40 1.63
N VAL A 281 -23.27 -19.55 2.28
CA VAL A 281 -23.77 -18.30 2.92
C VAL A 281 -23.98 -17.17 1.89
N PHE A 282 -23.30 -17.23 0.75
CA PHE A 282 -23.42 -16.26 -0.34
C PHE A 282 -24.21 -16.84 -1.53
N ASN A 283 -25.34 -16.22 -1.83
CA ASN A 283 -26.15 -16.43 -3.04
C ASN A 283 -26.58 -15.06 -3.62
N PRO A 284 -27.19 -14.99 -4.81
CA PRO A 284 -27.54 -13.70 -5.42
C PRO A 284 -28.45 -12.81 -4.56
N LEU A 285 -29.37 -13.42 -3.78
CA LEU A 285 -30.29 -12.68 -2.91
C LEU A 285 -29.57 -12.07 -1.71
N THR A 286 -28.78 -12.88 -1.00
CA THR A 286 -27.99 -12.44 0.16
C THR A 286 -26.94 -11.40 -0.25
N SER A 287 -26.33 -11.55 -1.42
CA SER A 287 -25.39 -10.56 -1.98
C SER A 287 -26.06 -9.22 -2.29
N ARG A 288 -27.28 -9.25 -2.87
CA ARG A 288 -28.07 -8.03 -3.13
C ARG A 288 -28.49 -7.33 -1.84
N VAL A 289 -28.99 -8.09 -0.86
CA VAL A 289 -29.40 -7.53 0.45
C VAL A 289 -28.19 -6.96 1.19
N ALA A 290 -27.07 -7.68 1.22
CA ALA A 290 -25.83 -7.19 1.81
C ALA A 290 -25.31 -5.94 1.11
N GLY A 291 -25.33 -5.91 -0.23
CA GLY A 291 -24.97 -4.74 -1.02
C GLY A 291 -25.86 -3.52 -0.74
N GLU A 292 -27.18 -3.71 -0.62
CA GLU A 292 -28.13 -2.64 -0.26
C GLU A 292 -27.88 -2.12 1.15
N VAL A 293 -27.67 -3.00 2.13
CA VAL A 293 -27.36 -2.61 3.51
C VAL A 293 -26.03 -1.86 3.56
N ALA A 294 -24.99 -2.39 2.92
CA ALA A 294 -23.68 -1.73 2.83
C ALA A 294 -23.81 -0.33 2.21
N HIS A 295 -24.48 -0.21 1.07
CA HIS A 295 -24.71 1.08 0.42
C HIS A 295 -25.49 2.06 1.31
N ARG A 296 -26.46 1.59 2.09
CA ARG A 296 -27.25 2.45 3.00
C ARG A 296 -26.54 2.83 4.30
N MET A 297 -25.56 2.05 4.75
CA MET A 297 -24.74 2.39 5.93
C MET A 297 -23.87 3.62 5.66
N PHE A 298 -23.53 3.90 4.40
CA PHE A 298 -22.85 5.15 4.05
C PHE A 298 -23.82 6.34 4.05
N PRO A 299 -23.39 7.49 4.59
CA PRO A 299 -24.22 8.69 4.61
C PRO A 299 -24.57 9.12 3.18
N LYS A 300 -25.85 9.44 2.94
CA LYS A 300 -26.32 9.90 1.62
C LYS A 300 -25.60 11.17 1.17
N HIS A 301 -25.40 12.08 2.12
CA HIS A 301 -24.66 13.32 1.95
C HIS A 301 -24.10 13.73 3.30
N ALA A 302 -22.79 13.86 3.41
CA ALA A 302 -22.13 14.39 4.60
C ALA A 302 -20.97 15.29 4.18
N ARG A 303 -20.77 16.36 4.94
CA ARG A 303 -19.75 17.38 4.69
C ARG A 303 -18.93 17.63 5.95
N GLY A 304 -17.63 17.90 5.78
CA GLY A 304 -16.72 18.31 6.84
C GLY A 304 -16.59 17.30 7.98
N LYS A 305 -16.60 15.99 7.68
CA LYS A 305 -16.47 14.95 8.69
C LYS A 305 -15.01 14.68 9.00
N ILE A 306 -14.65 14.76 10.27
CA ILE A 306 -13.34 14.31 10.74
C ILE A 306 -13.33 12.77 10.79
N ALA A 307 -12.38 12.17 10.07
CA ALA A 307 -12.22 10.72 9.99
C ALA A 307 -10.76 10.32 10.23
N ASN A 308 -10.51 9.22 10.94
CA ASN A 308 -9.17 8.65 11.06
C ASN A 308 -8.81 7.83 9.81
N ILE A 309 -7.56 7.33 9.75
CA ILE A 309 -7.05 6.59 8.59
C ILE A 309 -7.88 5.34 8.27
N SER A 310 -8.32 4.58 9.27
CA SER A 310 -9.15 3.38 9.07
C SER A 310 -10.54 3.74 8.54
N GLN A 311 -11.14 4.83 9.01
CA GLN A 311 -12.46 5.26 8.53
C GLN A 311 -12.43 5.78 7.09
N PHE A 312 -11.34 6.42 6.68
CA PHE A 312 -11.30 7.13 5.39
C PHE A 312 -10.52 6.40 4.28
N LEU A 313 -9.37 5.80 4.59
CA LEU A 313 -8.52 5.11 3.61
C LEU A 313 -8.70 3.59 3.64
N HIS A 314 -8.85 3.01 4.83
CA HIS A 314 -8.86 1.56 5.01
C HIS A 314 -10.09 1.06 5.78
N PRO A 315 -11.33 1.35 5.31
CA PRO A 315 -12.54 0.89 5.99
C PRO A 315 -12.60 -0.65 6.08
N LEU A 316 -11.89 -1.34 5.18
CA LEU A 316 -11.76 -2.79 5.17
C LEU A 316 -10.68 -3.31 6.14
N ASP A 317 -9.63 -2.54 6.47
CA ASP A 317 -8.61 -2.95 7.48
C ASP A 317 -9.19 -3.01 8.91
N VAL A 318 -10.40 -2.47 9.12
CA VAL A 318 -11.17 -2.64 10.37
C VAL A 318 -11.51 -4.12 10.59
N LEU A 319 -11.65 -4.87 9.49
CA LEU A 319 -11.66 -6.32 9.46
C LEU A 319 -10.20 -6.76 9.24
N GLY A 320 -9.50 -7.04 10.33
CA GLY A 320 -8.22 -7.73 10.31
C GLY A 320 -8.31 -9.09 9.62
N GLU A 321 -7.14 -9.65 9.33
CA GLU A 321 -6.97 -11.00 8.81
C GLU A 321 -6.58 -11.94 9.95
#